data_AF-A0A1G2CDI8-F1
#
_entry.id   AF-A0A1G2CDI8-F1
#
_cell.length_a   1.000
_cell.length_b   1.000
_cell.length_c   1.000
_cell.angle_alpha   90.00
_cell.angle_beta   90.00
_cell.angle_gamma   90.00
#
_symmetry.space_group_name_H-M   'P 1'
#
loop_
_entity.id
_entity.type
_entity.pdbx_description
1 polymer ?
#
loop_
_entity_poly.entity_id
_entity_poly.type
_entity_poly.pdbx_seq_one_letter_code
_entity_poly.pdbx_strand_id
1 'polypeptide(L)' 'MKRKEIQELKTKPVAELLKMVKEGRERLRTMKFDLAAGKVKNVDNLRGLKRDIARALTFVRQSEQKKQ' A
#
# COMPACT_ATOMS: atom_id res chain seq x y z
N MET A 1 7.56 1.95 8.37
CA MET A 1 7.99 3.03 7.46
C MET A 1 8.47 4.24 8.23
N LYS A 2 9.58 4.82 7.77
CA LYS A 2 10.18 6.06 8.30
C LYS A 2 9.36 7.27 7.80
N ARG A 3 9.33 8.36 8.57
CA ARG A 3 8.53 9.58 8.33
C ARG A 3 8.73 10.26 6.96
N LYS A 4 9.81 9.95 6.22
CA LYS A 4 10.13 10.57 4.91
C LYS A 4 9.20 10.13 3.77
N GLU A 5 8.81 8.86 3.71
CA GLU A 5 7.91 8.35 2.66
C GLU A 5 6.51 9.02 2.71
N ILE A 6 6.08 9.47 3.89
CA ILE A 6 4.79 10.15 4.09
C ILE A 6 4.75 11.52 3.39
N GLN A 7 5.88 12.23 3.36
CA GLN A 7 5.97 13.51 2.65
C GLN A 7 6.04 13.30 1.14
N GLU A 8 6.78 12.29 0.67
CA GLU A 8 6.88 11.98 -0.76
C GLU A 8 5.55 11.50 -1.36
N LEU A 9 4.76 10.72 -0.62
CA LEU A 9 3.41 10.31 -1.04
C LEU A 9 2.43 11.49 -1.18
N LYS A 10 2.70 12.61 -0.51
CA LYS A 10 1.89 13.84 -0.59
C LYS A 10 2.22 14.68 -1.82
N THR A 11 3.46 14.59 -2.32
CA THR A 11 3.95 15.31 -3.51
C THR A 11 3.74 14.50 -4.80
N LYS A 12 3.62 13.18 -4.70
CA LYS A 12 3.41 12.30 -5.85
C LYS A 12 2.00 12.42 -6.44
N PRO A 13 1.87 12.32 -7.77
CA PRO A 13 0.57 12.36 -8.44
C PRO A 13 -0.27 11.13 -8.05
N VAL A 14 -1.59 11.33 -8.00
CA VAL A 14 -2.58 10.30 -7.67
C VAL A 14 -2.42 9.02 -8.50
N ALA A 15 -1.95 9.15 -9.74
CA ALA A 15 -1.67 8.03 -10.64
C ALA A 15 -0.57 7.09 -10.11
N GLU A 16 0.49 7.61 -9.48
CA GLU A 16 1.54 6.79 -8.89
C GLU A 16 1.05 6.08 -7.63
N LEU A 17 0.24 6.75 -6.81
CA LEU A 17 -0.39 6.14 -5.63
C LEU A 17 -1.29 4.96 -6.04
N LEU A 18 -2.07 5.11 -7.12
CA LEU A 18 -2.90 4.05 -7.68
C LEU A 18 -2.06 2.87 -8.21
N LYS A 19 -0.91 3.13 -8.86
CA LYS A 19 0.04 2.09 -9.27
C LYS A 19 0.56 1.30 -8.07
N MET A 20 1.01 1.99 -7.01
CA MET A 20 1.49 1.34 -5.78
C MET A 20 0.40 0.49 -5.11
N VAL A 21 -0.86 0.95 -5.13
CA VAL A 21 -2.00 0.17 -4.63
C VAL A 21 -2.22 -1.10 -5.47
N LYS A 22 -2.09 -1.00 -6.80
CA LYS A 22 -2.23 -2.14 -7.72
C LYS A 22 -1.15 -3.19 -7.47
N GLU A 23 0.12 -2.78 -7.47
CA GLU A 23 1.26 -3.66 -7.17
C GLU A 23 1.18 -4.26 -5.77
N GLY A 24 0.77 -3.45 -4.78
CA GLY A 24 0.55 -3.91 -3.41
C GLY A 24 -0.52 -5.01 -3.33
N ARG A 25 -1.63 -4.86 -4.06
CA ARG A 25 -2.69 -5.88 -4.14
C ARG A 25 -2.21 -7.17 -4.82
N GLU A 26 -1.40 -7.05 -5.86
CA GLU A 26 -0.83 -8.20 -6.57
C GLU A 26 0.10 -8.99 -5.65
N ARG A 27 1.03 -8.30 -4.96
CA ARG A 27 1.90 -8.92 -3.94
C ARG A 27 1.10 -9.55 -2.81
N LEU A 28 -0.01 -8.93 -2.40
CA LEU A 28 -0.91 -9.49 -1.39
C LEU A 28 -1.56 -10.79 -1.85
N ARG A 29 -1.88 -10.90 -3.14
CA ARG A 29 -2.45 -12.12 -3.72
C ARG A 29 -1.42 -13.25 -3.73
N THR A 30 -0.21 -12.98 -4.19
CA THR A 30 0.90 -13.96 -4.16
C THR A 30 1.18 -14.42 -2.72
N MET A 31 1.33 -13.48 -1.78
CA MET A 31 1.55 -13.82 -0.37
C MET A 31 0.39 -14.61 0.24
N LYS A 32 -0.87 -14.35 -0.14
CA LYS A 32 -2.00 -15.16 0.30
C LYS A 32 -1.93 -16.59 -0.22
N PHE A 33 -1.52 -16.78 -1.48
CA PHE A 33 -1.31 -18.11 -2.04
C PHE A 33 -0.16 -18.85 -1.35
N ASP A 34 0.97 -18.17 -1.12
CA ASP A 34 2.12 -18.75 -0.42
C ASP A 34 1.81 -19.09 1.05
N LEU A 35 0.99 -18.27 1.71
CA LEU A 35 0.51 -18.53 3.07
C LEU A 35 -0.46 -19.72 3.09
N ALA A 36 -1.39 -19.80 2.13
CA ALA A 36 -2.31 -20.92 1.99
C ALA A 36 -1.58 -22.24 1.65
N ALA A 37 -0.49 -22.16 0.89
CA ALA A 37 0.40 -23.28 0.60
C ALA A 37 1.30 -23.66 1.80
N GLY A 38 1.23 -22.94 2.92
CA GLY A 38 2.00 -23.24 4.14
C GLY A 38 3.51 -22.98 4.03
N LYS A 39 3.98 -22.37 2.92
CA LYS A 39 5.42 -22.17 2.65
C LYS A 39 6.01 -20.99 3.42
N VAL A 40 5.18 -20.06 3.91
CA VAL A 40 5.68 -18.77 4.42
C VAL A 40 5.09 -18.45 5.79
N LYS A 41 5.95 -18.31 6.82
CA LYS A 41 5.61 -17.84 8.18
C LYS A 41 5.55 -16.31 8.32
N ASN A 42 5.86 -15.56 7.27
CA ASN A 42 6.01 -14.09 7.33
C ASN A 42 4.67 -13.33 7.28
N VAL A 43 3.78 -13.62 8.24
CA VAL A 43 2.48 -12.94 8.41
C VAL A 43 2.63 -11.44 8.71
N ASP A 44 3.75 -11.04 9.30
CA ASP A 44 4.01 -9.65 9.69
C ASP A 44 4.16 -8.74 8.45
N ASN A 45 4.82 -9.23 7.40
CA ASN A 45 4.95 -8.52 6.13
C ASN A 45 3.58 -8.29 5.46
N LEU A 46 2.66 -9.24 5.57
CA LEU A 46 1.29 -9.10 5.06
C LEU A 46 0.56 -7.95 5.77
N ARG A 47 0.77 -7.80 7.08
CA ARG A 47 0.16 -6.75 7.89
C ARG A 47 0.80 -5.38 7.65
N GLY A 48 2.09 -5.34 7.30
CA GLY A 48 2.78 -4.15 6.80
C GLY A 48 2.20 -3.69 5.45
N LEU A 49 2.17 -4.60 4.47
CA LEU A 49 1.69 -4.34 3.12
C LEU A 49 0.24 -3.82 3.09
N LYS A 50 -0.65 -4.41 3.92
CA LYS A 50 -2.03 -3.92 4.09
C LYS A 50 -2.09 -2.48 4.61
N ARG A 51 -1.23 -2.14 5.58
CA ARG A 51 -1.17 -0.78 6.15
C ARG A 51 -0.67 0.23 5.13
N ASP A 52 0.29 -0.16 4.30
CA ASP A 52 0.84 0.73 3.27
C ASP A 52 -0.18 1.03 2.17
N ILE A 53 -0.95 0.02 1.73
CA ILE A 53 -2.07 0.20 0.79
C ILE A 53 -3.15 1.13 1.38
N ALA A 54 -3.54 0.91 2.63
CA ALA A 54 -4.56 1.72 3.30
C ALA A 54 -4.13 3.19 3.43
N ARG A 55 -2.86 3.43 3.73
CA ARG A 55 -2.29 4.77 3.80
C ARG A 55 -2.23 5.43 2.43
N ALA A 56 -1.78 4.73 1.39
CA ALA A 56 -1.79 5.25 0.02
C ALA A 56 -3.19 5.70 -0.43
N LEU A 57 -4.22 4.88 -0.15
CA LEU A 57 -5.61 5.23 -0.43
C LEU A 57 -6.09 6.45 0.38
N THR A 58 -5.65 6.59 1.62
CA THR A 58 -5.98 7.74 2.47
C THR A 58 -5.39 9.04 1.89
N PHE A 59 -4.15 9.01 1.40
CA PHE A 59 -3.53 10.17 0.74
C PHE A 59 -4.21 10.55 -0.55
N VAL A 60 -4.63 9.57 -1.37
CA VAL A 60 -5.45 9.84 -2.58
C VAL A 60 -6.71 10.61 -2.20
N ARG A 61 -7.46 10.11 -1.21
CA ARG A 61 -8.71 10.75 -0.76
C ARG A 61 -8.49 12.13 -0.14
N GLN A 62 -7.39 12.33 0.59
CA GLN A 62 -7.03 13.64 1.14
C GLN A 62 -6.68 14.65 0.04
N SER A 63 -5.97 14.21 -1.01
CA SER A 63 -5.66 15.06 -2.17
C SER A 63 -6.91 15.44 -2.96
N GLU A 64 -7.90 14.55 -3.05
CA GLU A 64 -9.21 14.84 -3.64
C GLU A 64 -10.02 15.83 -2.80
N GLN A 65 -10.09 15.65 -1.48
CA GLN A 65 -10.81 16.55 -0.57
C GLN A 65 -10.22 17.96 -0.51
N LYS A 66 -8.89 18.11 -0.70
CA LYS A 66 -8.24 19.43 -0.72
C LYS A 66 -8.50 20.24 -2.00
N LYS A 67 -9.06 19.59 -3.02
CA LYS A 67 -9.34 20.16 -4.34
C LYS A 67 -10.80 20.62 -4.48
N GLN A 68 -11.67 20.26 -3.52
CA GLN A 68 -13.03 20.76 -3.33
C GLN A 68 -13.04 21.93 -2.37
#